data_AF-A0A800IEA0-F1
#
_entry.id   AF-A0A800IEA0-F1
#
_cell.length_a   1.000
_cell.length_b   1.000
_cell.length_c   1.000
_cell.angle_alpha   90.00
_cell.angle_beta   90.00
_cell.angle_gamma   90.00
#
_symmetry.space_group_name_H-M   'P 1'
#
loop_
_entity.id
_entity.type
_entity.pdbx_description
1 polymer ?
#
loop_
_entity_poly.entity_id
_entity_poly.type
_entity_poly.pdbx_seq_one_letter_code
_entity_poly.pdbx_strand_id
1 'polypeptide(L)'
;MRYISTRGKAPSLSFEDVLLTGLASDGGLYVPESLPQFSHEEIASWSKLSYVDLAHKILLPFVEDDISSSELKTMVDETYAGFSHKAVAPLVQLDQNGWVLELFHGPTLAFKDFALQLLGRLMDHALIKRDKRLVIMGATSGDTGSAAIEGCRHSERVQMFILHPHERVSEVQR
;
A
#
# COMPACT_ATOMS: atom_id res chain seq x y z
N MET A 1 16.61 0.80 7.93
CA MET A 1 15.58 1.54 8.67
C MET A 1 14.89 0.65 9.71
N ARG A 2 14.81 1.09 10.98
CA ARG A 2 13.89 0.48 11.96
C ARG A 2 12.61 1.30 12.13
N TYR A 3 11.59 0.64 12.70
CA TYR A 3 10.28 1.23 12.98
C TYR A 3 9.98 1.15 14.47
N ILE A 4 9.52 2.27 15.04
CA ILE A 4 9.24 2.44 16.47
C ILE A 4 7.75 2.69 16.69
N SER A 5 7.22 2.29 17.85
CA SER A 5 5.85 2.64 18.23
C SER A 5 5.75 4.11 18.62
N THR A 6 4.69 4.76 18.14
CA THR A 6 4.26 6.10 18.57
C THR A 6 3.98 6.22 20.08
N ARG A 7 3.85 5.11 20.81
CA ARG A 7 3.70 5.09 22.28
C ARG A 7 5.00 4.72 23.02
N GLY A 8 6.07 4.40 22.29
CA GLY A 8 7.42 4.21 22.82
C GLY A 8 7.63 2.99 23.73
N LYS A 9 6.64 2.09 23.86
CA LYS A 9 6.68 0.93 24.77
C LYS A 9 6.66 -0.42 24.05
N ALA A 10 6.59 -0.43 22.72
CA ALA A 10 6.75 -1.62 21.90
C ALA A 10 8.18 -1.77 21.38
N PRO A 11 8.63 -3.01 21.05
CA PRO A 11 9.91 -3.25 20.42
C PRO A 11 10.04 -2.49 19.09
N SER A 12 11.26 -2.05 18.80
CA SER A 12 11.64 -1.57 17.47
C SER A 12 11.70 -2.74 16.49
N LEU A 13 11.05 -2.64 15.33
CA LEU A 13 10.86 -3.72 14.35
C LEU A 13 11.48 -3.38 12.98
N SER A 14 11.73 -4.40 12.15
CA SER A 14 12.07 -4.20 10.73
C SER A 14 10.80 -3.87 9.93
N PHE A 15 10.93 -3.49 8.66
CA PHE A 15 9.78 -3.22 7.81
C PHE A 15 8.88 -4.46 7.68
N GLU A 16 9.44 -5.62 7.34
CA GLU A 16 8.68 -6.86 7.21
C GLU A 16 8.01 -7.28 8.53
N ASP A 17 8.67 -7.06 9.67
CA ASP A 17 8.09 -7.37 10.98
C ASP A 17 6.91 -6.45 11.29
N VAL A 18 7.00 -5.15 10.98
CA VAL A 18 5.88 -4.22 11.09
C VAL A 18 4.73 -4.62 10.16
N LEU A 19 5.06 -4.95 8.91
CA LEU A 19 4.09 -5.35 7.88
C LEU A 19 3.22 -6.54 8.34
N LEU A 20 3.82 -7.53 9.00
CA LEU A 20 3.10 -8.71 9.49
C LEU A 20 2.49 -8.52 10.89
N THR A 21 2.99 -7.58 11.69
CA THR A 21 2.46 -7.28 13.04
C THR A 21 1.23 -6.37 12.98
N GLY A 22 1.23 -5.39 12.08
CA GLY A 22 0.18 -4.37 12.01
C GLY A 22 0.26 -3.38 13.18
N LEU A 23 -0.53 -3.62 14.23
CA LEU A 23 -0.61 -2.72 15.39
C LEU A 23 0.51 -3.03 16.40
N ALA A 24 1.18 -2.01 16.94
CA ALA A 24 2.21 -2.22 17.95
C ALA A 24 1.63 -2.83 19.24
N SER A 25 2.43 -3.62 19.96
CA SER A 25 1.99 -4.35 21.16
C SER A 25 1.56 -3.46 22.33
N ASP A 26 1.94 -2.18 22.31
CA ASP A 26 1.50 -1.15 23.27
C ASP A 26 0.25 -0.38 22.81
N GLY A 27 -0.37 -0.81 21.72
CA GLY A 27 -1.53 -0.19 21.07
C GLY A 27 -1.19 1.07 20.27
N GLY A 28 0.09 1.35 20.06
CA GLY A 28 0.55 2.42 19.17
C GLY A 28 0.60 1.99 17.70
N LEU A 29 0.91 2.96 16.85
CA LEU A 29 1.23 2.75 15.44
C LEU A 29 2.75 2.74 15.24
N TYR A 30 3.23 1.88 14.35
CA TYR A 30 4.63 1.89 13.92
C TYR A 30 4.89 3.02 12.94
N VAL A 31 5.98 3.76 13.16
CA VAL A 31 6.50 4.82 12.30
C VAL A 31 8.01 4.61 12.12
N PRO A 32 8.62 5.02 10.99
CA PRO A 32 10.05 4.89 10.82
C PRO A 32 10.78 5.74 11.88
N GLU A 33 11.91 5.24 12.39
CA GLU A 33 12.71 5.93 13.41
C GLU A 33 13.31 7.25 12.91
N SER A 34 13.44 7.38 11.58
CA SER A 34 13.87 8.59 10.90
C SER A 34 13.15 8.72 9.56
N LEU A 35 12.94 9.94 9.08
CA LEU A 35 12.37 10.17 7.75
C LEU A 35 13.50 10.31 6.73
N PRO A 36 13.48 9.55 5.62
CA PRO A 36 14.34 9.80 4.48
C PRO A 36 14.22 11.26 4.02
N GLN A 37 15.34 11.87 3.68
CA GLN A 37 15.39 13.24 3.18
C GLN A 37 15.77 13.23 1.71
N PHE A 38 15.15 14.13 0.95
CA PHE A 38 15.43 14.34 -0.46
C PHE A 38 15.71 15.82 -0.69
N SER A 39 16.79 16.12 -1.40
CA SER A 39 17.15 17.48 -1.80
C SER A 39 16.16 18.04 -2.82
N HIS A 40 16.18 19.37 -2.98
CA HIS A 40 15.35 20.03 -3.98
C HIS A 40 15.76 19.59 -5.39
N GLU A 41 17.05 19.39 -5.62
CA GLU A 41 17.63 18.93 -6.87
C GLU A 41 17.15 17.50 -7.21
N GLU A 42 17.12 16.61 -6.22
CA GLU A 42 16.57 15.25 -6.38
C GLU A 42 15.08 15.31 -6.74
N ILE A 43 14.27 16.04 -5.97
CA ILE A 43 12.83 16.16 -6.23
C ILE A 43 12.58 16.77 -7.62
N ALA A 44 13.32 17.81 -8.00
CA ALA A 44 13.21 18.42 -9.32
C ALA A 44 13.57 17.43 -10.45
N SER A 45 14.57 16.57 -10.23
CA SER A 45 14.97 15.54 -11.19
C SER A 45 13.87 14.50 -11.44
N TRP A 46 12.93 14.34 -10.51
CA TRP A 46 11.85 13.36 -10.60
C TRP A 46 10.63 13.83 -11.40
N SER A 47 10.59 15.09 -11.81
CA SER A 47 9.45 15.71 -12.53
C SER A 47 9.02 14.99 -13.81
N LYS A 48 9.89 14.16 -14.39
CA LYS A 48 9.63 13.40 -15.63
C LYS A 48 9.46 11.90 -15.41
N LEU A 49 9.51 11.44 -14.16
CA LEU A 49 9.35 10.02 -13.86
C LEU A 49 7.90 9.57 -14.09
N SER A 50 7.75 8.30 -14.45
CA SER A 50 6.45 7.64 -14.39
C SER A 50 5.99 7.53 -12.93
N TYR A 51 4.69 7.30 -12.73
CA TYR A 51 4.15 7.08 -11.38
C TYR A 51 4.89 5.95 -10.66
N VAL A 52 5.17 4.86 -11.37
CA VAL A 52 5.85 3.68 -10.85
C VAL A 52 7.29 4.00 -10.47
N ASP A 53 8.05 4.67 -11.34
CA ASP A 53 9.45 5.01 -11.03
C ASP A 53 9.53 5.98 -9.85
N LEU A 54 8.60 6.93 -9.76
CA LEU A 54 8.48 7.82 -8.61
C LEU A 54 8.12 7.07 -7.32
N ALA A 55 7.14 6.16 -7.38
CA ALA A 55 6.75 5.34 -6.24
C ALA A 55 7.92 4.46 -5.76
N HIS A 56 8.65 3.84 -6.68
CA HIS A 56 9.86 3.07 -6.36
C HIS A 56 10.91 3.93 -5.64
N LYS A 57 11.22 5.13 -6.17
CA LYS A 57 12.17 6.06 -5.56
C LYS A 57 11.77 6.48 -4.14
N ILE A 58 10.49 6.79 -3.94
CA ILE A 58 9.98 7.23 -2.64
C ILE A 58 9.95 6.08 -1.63
N LEU A 59 9.54 4.89 -2.05
CA LEU A 59 9.33 3.74 -1.16
C LEU A 59 10.64 3.04 -0.77
N LEU A 60 11.64 3.02 -1.66
CA LEU A 60 12.86 2.23 -1.46
C LEU A 60 13.56 2.50 -0.10
N PRO A 61 13.81 3.75 0.33
CA PRO A 61 14.50 4.02 1.59
C PRO A 61 13.73 3.54 2.84
N PHE A 62 12.43 3.29 2.72
CA PHE A 62 11.61 2.77 3.81
C PHE A 62 11.71 1.25 3.96
N VAL A 63 12.13 0.54 2.92
CA VAL A 63 12.02 -0.93 2.84
C VAL A 63 13.31 -1.65 2.44
N GLU A 64 14.35 -0.91 2.01
CA GLU A 64 15.57 -1.46 1.38
C GLU A 64 16.38 -2.43 2.25
N ASP A 65 16.25 -2.38 3.58
CA ASP A 65 16.87 -3.34 4.49
C ASP A 65 16.27 -4.76 4.37
N ASP A 66 14.99 -4.86 3.99
CA ASP A 66 14.24 -6.12 3.96
C ASP A 66 13.91 -6.57 2.52
N ILE A 67 13.74 -5.63 1.59
CA ILE A 67 13.30 -5.84 0.21
C ILE A 67 14.30 -5.21 -0.75
N SER A 68 14.87 -5.98 -1.68
CA SER A 68 15.80 -5.43 -2.65
C SER A 68 15.13 -4.44 -3.61
N SER A 69 15.91 -3.51 -4.15
CA SER A 69 15.43 -2.54 -5.13
C SER A 69 14.73 -3.20 -6.34
N SER A 70 15.25 -4.34 -6.82
CA SER A 70 14.64 -5.10 -7.91
C SER A 70 13.30 -5.75 -7.52
N GLU A 71 13.21 -6.33 -6.32
CA GLU A 71 11.96 -6.94 -5.84
C GLU A 71 10.87 -5.87 -5.66
N LEU A 72 11.23 -4.73 -5.06
CA LEU A 72 10.32 -3.61 -4.92
C LEU A 72 9.87 -3.09 -6.29
N LYS A 73 10.78 -2.97 -7.26
CA LYS A 73 10.43 -2.49 -8.61
C LYS A 73 9.40 -3.39 -9.27
N THR A 74 9.61 -4.70 -9.22
CA THR A 74 8.66 -5.69 -9.74
C THR A 74 7.29 -5.55 -9.08
N MET A 75 7.24 -5.49 -7.74
CA MET A 75 5.96 -5.36 -7.04
C MET A 75 5.22 -4.06 -7.38
N VAL A 76 5.93 -2.94 -7.49
CA VAL A 76 5.36 -1.63 -7.85
C VAL A 76 4.85 -1.64 -9.31
N ASP A 77 5.63 -2.19 -10.24
CA ASP A 77 5.22 -2.36 -11.65
C ASP A 77 3.91 -3.17 -11.76
N GLU A 78 3.88 -4.33 -11.11
CA GLU A 78 2.72 -5.23 -11.16
C GLU A 78 1.49 -4.67 -10.41
N THR A 79 1.71 -3.84 -9.37
CA THR A 79 0.63 -3.17 -8.65
C THR A 79 -0.09 -2.19 -9.56
N TYR A 80 0.65 -1.26 -10.16
CA TYR A 80 0.05 -0.13 -10.87
C TYR A 80 -0.28 -0.45 -12.33
N ALA A 81 0.19 -1.57 -12.88
CA ALA A 81 -0.27 -2.09 -14.18
C ALA A 81 -1.78 -2.42 -14.19
N GLY A 82 -2.39 -2.68 -13.03
CA GLY A 82 -3.83 -2.95 -12.90
C GLY A 82 -4.72 -1.71 -12.96
N PHE A 83 -4.15 -0.50 -13.01
CA PHE A 83 -4.91 0.75 -13.07
C PHE A 83 -5.31 1.06 -14.51
N SER A 84 -6.55 1.54 -14.68
CA SER A 84 -7.15 1.78 -16.00
C SER A 84 -6.65 3.06 -16.69
N HIS A 85 -5.90 3.91 -15.97
CA HIS A 85 -5.35 5.16 -16.48
C HIS A 85 -3.82 5.11 -16.56
N LYS A 86 -3.23 5.51 -17.70
CA LYS A 86 -1.77 5.47 -17.93
C LYS A 86 -0.94 6.27 -16.90
N ALA A 87 -1.49 7.37 -16.42
CA ALA A 87 -0.85 8.19 -15.38
C ALA A 87 -1.05 7.64 -13.96
N VAL A 88 -1.83 6.57 -13.78
CA VAL A 88 -2.27 5.96 -12.51
C VAL A 88 -3.15 6.89 -11.67
N ALA A 89 -2.68 8.11 -11.39
CA ALA A 89 -3.38 9.17 -10.67
C ALA A 89 -3.35 10.49 -11.48
N PRO A 90 -4.20 10.67 -12.50
CA PRO A 90 -4.20 11.90 -13.29
C PRO A 90 -4.70 13.11 -12.51
N LEU A 91 -4.18 14.28 -12.86
CA LEU A 91 -4.70 15.58 -12.44
C LEU A 91 -5.64 16.12 -13.52
N VAL A 92 -6.85 16.51 -13.12
CA VAL A 92 -7.85 17.16 -13.97
C VAL A 92 -8.04 18.59 -13.51
N GLN A 93 -7.83 19.55 -14.42
CA GLN A 93 -8.05 20.95 -14.13
C GLN A 93 -9.55 21.28 -14.13
N LEU A 94 -10.02 21.94 -13.07
CA LEU A 94 -11.40 22.42 -12.95
C LEU A 94 -11.52 23.94 -13.22
N ASP A 95 -10.49 24.70 -12.86
CA ASP A 95 -10.44 26.16 -13.00
C ASP A 95 -8.99 26.66 -13.07
N GLN A 96 -8.76 27.97 -13.11
CA GLN A 96 -7.44 28.62 -13.23
C GLN A 96 -6.38 28.04 -12.29
N ASN A 97 -6.77 27.75 -11.04
CA ASN A 97 -5.89 27.11 -10.06
C ASN A 97 -6.62 26.01 -9.25
N GLY A 98 -7.69 25.44 -9.82
CA GLY A 98 -8.46 24.35 -9.22
C GLY A 98 -8.16 23.04 -9.93
N TRP A 99 -7.74 22.02 -9.19
CA TRP A 99 -7.37 20.71 -9.73
C TRP A 99 -7.96 19.58 -8.89
N VAL A 100 -8.30 18.47 -9.55
CA VAL A 100 -8.70 17.22 -8.91
C VAL A 100 -7.66 16.16 -9.23
N LEU A 101 -7.15 15.49 -8.19
CA LEU A 101 -6.37 14.28 -8.35
C LEU A 101 -7.30 13.08 -8.33
N GLU A 102 -7.48 12.44 -9.49
CA GLU A 102 -8.37 11.30 -9.62
C GLU A 102 -7.69 10.04 -9.07
N LEU A 103 -8.08 9.64 -7.86
CA LEU A 103 -7.57 8.44 -7.19
C LEU A 103 -8.57 7.27 -7.28
N PHE A 104 -9.26 7.13 -8.40
CA PHE A 104 -10.31 6.12 -8.57
C PHE A 104 -10.15 5.28 -9.86
N HIS A 105 -8.96 5.28 -10.45
CA HIS A 105 -8.65 4.46 -11.64
C HIS A 105 -8.09 3.08 -11.29
N GLY A 106 -8.13 2.71 -10.01
CA GLY A 106 -7.80 1.37 -9.55
C GLY A 106 -8.94 0.37 -9.75
N PRO A 107 -8.70 -0.92 -9.52
CA PRO A 107 -9.64 -2.00 -9.82
C PRO A 107 -10.96 -1.94 -9.04
N THR A 108 -11.01 -1.21 -7.92
CA THR A 108 -12.22 -1.06 -7.10
C THR A 108 -12.78 0.36 -7.12
N LEU A 109 -12.26 1.21 -8.02
CA LEU A 109 -12.71 2.57 -8.24
C LEU A 109 -12.61 3.47 -7.00
N ALA A 110 -11.65 3.17 -6.11
CA ALA A 110 -11.46 3.89 -4.86
C ALA A 110 -9.97 4.11 -4.56
N PHE A 111 -9.67 5.19 -3.86
CA PHE A 111 -8.28 5.56 -3.54
C PHE A 111 -7.54 4.53 -2.69
N LYS A 112 -8.27 3.64 -2.02
CA LYS A 112 -7.68 2.55 -1.22
C LYS A 112 -6.89 1.56 -2.08
N ASP A 113 -7.18 1.49 -3.39
CA ASP A 113 -6.45 0.65 -4.32
C ASP A 113 -4.95 0.95 -4.35
N PHE A 114 -4.56 2.23 -4.24
CA PHE A 114 -3.15 2.63 -4.28
C PHE A 114 -2.31 1.95 -3.18
N ALA A 115 -2.87 1.85 -1.97
CA ALA A 115 -2.20 1.21 -0.85
C ALA A 115 -2.44 -0.31 -0.83
N LEU A 116 -3.70 -0.74 -0.97
CA LEU A 116 -4.07 -2.13 -0.71
C LEU A 116 -3.58 -3.10 -1.79
N GLN A 117 -3.46 -2.65 -3.05
CA GLN A 117 -2.87 -3.46 -4.12
C GLN A 117 -1.39 -3.72 -3.87
N LEU A 118 -0.63 -2.70 -3.45
CA LEU A 118 0.79 -2.87 -3.11
C LEU A 118 0.97 -3.66 -1.82
N LEU A 119 0.14 -3.40 -0.81
CA LEU A 119 0.18 -4.08 0.48
C LEU A 119 0.00 -5.59 0.32
N GLY A 120 -0.93 -6.03 -0.53
CA GLY A 120 -1.15 -7.45 -0.84
C GLY A 120 0.12 -8.13 -1.36
N ARG A 121 0.82 -7.50 -2.30
CA ARG A 121 2.10 -8.00 -2.84
C ARG A 121 3.23 -8.01 -1.81
N LEU A 122 3.36 -6.94 -1.03
CA LEU A 122 4.37 -6.86 0.03
C LEU A 122 4.16 -7.96 1.07
N MET A 123 2.90 -8.19 1.50
CA MET A 123 2.56 -9.26 2.43
C MET A 123 2.86 -10.62 1.83
N ASP A 124 2.47 -10.87 0.58
CA ASP A 124 2.72 -12.14 -0.10
C ASP A 124 4.22 -12.44 -0.21
N HIS A 125 5.02 -11.44 -0.58
CA HIS A 125 6.48 -11.53 -0.61
C HIS A 125 7.06 -11.94 0.75
N ALA A 126 6.68 -11.25 1.82
CA ALA A 126 7.13 -11.57 3.18
C ALA A 126 6.67 -12.96 3.65
N LEU A 127 5.45 -13.37 3.29
CA LEU A 127 4.90 -14.68 3.64
C LEU A 127 5.61 -15.83 2.90
N ILE A 128 5.92 -15.65 1.61
CA ILE A 128 6.68 -16.62 0.81
C ILE A 128 8.08 -16.78 1.40
N LYS A 129 8.78 -15.67 1.64
CA LYS A 129 10.14 -15.66 2.20
C LYS A 129 10.23 -16.35 3.56
N ARG A 130 9.19 -16.22 4.39
CA ARG A 130 9.10 -16.81 5.74
C ARG A 130 8.43 -18.19 5.78
N ASP A 131 7.99 -18.72 4.64
CA ASP A 131 7.15 -19.92 4.50
C ASP A 131 5.95 -19.93 5.47
N LYS A 132 5.23 -18.80 5.53
CA LYS A 132 4.05 -18.62 6.40
C LYS A 132 2.77 -18.47 5.59
N ARG A 133 1.64 -18.55 6.28
CA ARG A 133 0.30 -18.23 5.77
C ARG A 133 -0.36 -17.23 6.71
N LEU A 134 -1.25 -16.42 6.17
CA LEU A 134 -1.97 -15.37 6.90
C LEU A 134 -3.47 -15.53 6.69
N VAL A 135 -4.23 -15.41 7.78
CA VAL A 135 -5.69 -15.26 7.72
C VAL A 135 -6.02 -13.82 8.11
N ILE A 136 -6.65 -13.09 7.19
CA ILE A 136 -7.14 -11.73 7.40
C ILE A 136 -8.64 -11.81 7.68
N MET A 137 -9.06 -11.32 8.85
CA MET A 137 -10.47 -11.19 9.20
C MET A 137 -10.79 -9.71 9.36
N GLY A 138 -11.80 -9.23 8.63
CA GLY A 138 -12.19 -7.83 8.65
C GLY A 138 -13.71 -7.66 8.58
N ALA A 139 -14.18 -6.48 8.94
CA ALA A 139 -15.55 -6.05 8.71
C ALA A 139 -15.55 -4.81 7.82
N THR A 140 -16.53 -4.68 6.93
CA THR A 140 -16.67 -3.54 6.03
C THR A 140 -18.13 -3.07 5.92
N SER A 141 -18.31 -1.79 5.62
CA SER A 141 -19.59 -1.23 5.18
C SER A 141 -19.67 -1.06 3.65
N GLY A 142 -18.64 -1.49 2.92
CA GLY A 142 -18.58 -1.41 1.45
C GLY A 142 -17.15 -1.49 0.92
N ASP A 143 -16.71 -0.40 0.31
CA ASP A 143 -15.51 -0.21 -0.53
C ASP A 143 -14.18 -0.75 0.04
N THR A 144 -13.94 -0.62 1.35
CA THR A 144 -12.67 -1.08 1.96
C THR A 144 -12.48 -2.59 1.84
N GLY A 145 -13.58 -3.35 1.88
CA GLY A 145 -13.54 -4.81 1.77
C GLY A 145 -13.16 -5.24 0.37
N SER A 146 -13.79 -4.63 -0.64
CA SER A 146 -13.52 -4.88 -2.06
C SER A 146 -12.05 -4.63 -2.39
N ALA A 147 -11.49 -3.50 -1.97
CA ALA A 147 -10.09 -3.15 -2.22
C ALA A 147 -9.10 -4.11 -1.53
N ALA A 148 -9.41 -4.57 -0.30
CA ALA A 148 -8.58 -5.53 0.42
C ALA A 148 -8.61 -6.92 -0.25
N ILE A 149 -9.80 -7.39 -0.63
CA ILE A 149 -9.99 -8.67 -1.33
C ILE A 149 -9.23 -8.66 -2.65
N GLU A 150 -9.45 -7.61 -3.46
CA GLU A 150 -8.81 -7.48 -4.77
C GLU A 150 -7.29 -7.44 -4.64
N GLY A 151 -6.75 -6.67 -3.68
CA GLY A 151 -5.31 -6.56 -3.45
C GLY A 151 -4.64 -7.85 -3.01
N CYS A 152 -5.34 -8.76 -2.33
CA CYS A 152 -4.79 -10.04 -1.87
C CYS A 152 -5.17 -11.24 -2.75
N ARG A 153 -6.01 -11.05 -3.78
CA ARG A 153 -6.61 -12.17 -4.54
C ARG A 153 -5.61 -13.09 -5.23
N HIS A 154 -4.42 -12.59 -5.55
CA HIS A 154 -3.38 -13.32 -6.24
C HIS A 154 -2.52 -14.18 -5.29
N SER A 155 -2.62 -13.96 -3.98
CA SER A 155 -1.79 -14.65 -2.99
C SER A 155 -2.36 -16.02 -2.66
N GLU A 156 -1.54 -17.06 -2.76
CA GLU A 156 -1.86 -18.40 -2.25
C GLU A 156 -1.61 -18.53 -0.74
N ARG A 157 -0.90 -17.57 -0.15
CA ARG A 157 -0.52 -17.55 1.28
C ARG A 157 -1.52 -16.80 2.15
N VAL A 158 -2.38 -15.97 1.56
CA VAL A 158 -3.39 -15.18 2.27
C VAL A 158 -4.78 -15.80 2.10
N GLN A 159 -5.51 -15.94 3.20
CA GLN A 159 -6.95 -16.21 3.19
C GLN A 159 -7.68 -15.04 3.83
N MET A 160 -8.77 -14.58 3.22
CA MET A 160 -9.48 -13.40 3.68
C MET A 160 -10.95 -13.71 3.96
N PHE A 161 -11.43 -13.26 5.12
CA PHE A 161 -12.82 -13.34 5.57
C PHE A 161 -13.31 -11.93 5.88
N ILE A 162 -14.11 -11.36 4.98
CA ILE A 162 -14.70 -10.03 5.15
C ILE A 162 -16.17 -10.17 5.51
N LEU A 163 -16.53 -9.73 6.71
CA LEU A 163 -17.90 -9.62 7.17
C LEU A 163 -18.47 -8.29 6.69
N HIS A 164 -19.69 -8.31 6.18
CA HIS A 164 -20.44 -7.10 5.87
C HIS A 164 -21.89 -7.27 6.34
N PRO A 165 -22.60 -6.17 6.67
CA PRO A 165 -23.98 -6.28 7.11
C PRO A 165 -24.86 -6.77 5.95
N HIS A 166 -25.65 -7.82 6.22
CA HIS A 166 -26.56 -8.42 5.25
C HIS A 166 -27.50 -7.36 4.67
N GLU A 167 -27.59 -7.28 3.34
CA GLU A 167 -28.45 -6.34 2.60
C GLU A 167 -28.24 -4.85 2.91
N ARG A 168 -27.13 -4.46 3.55
CA ARG A 168 -26.81 -3.05 3.88
C ARG A 168 -25.58 -2.50 3.17
N VAL A 169 -25.08 -3.23 2.18
CA VAL A 169 -24.04 -2.77 1.26
C VAL A 169 -24.67 -2.56 -0.11
N SER A 170 -24.28 -1.47 -0.78
CA SER A 170 -24.76 -1.15 -2.13
C SER A 170 -24.43 -2.27 -3.12
N GLU A 171 -25.21 -2.39 -4.19
CA GLU A 171 -25.03 -3.45 -5.18
C GLU A 171 -23.67 -3.37 -5.88
N VAL A 172 -23.14 -2.16 -6.09
CA VAL A 172 -21.81 -1.95 -6.70
C VAL A 172 -20.67 -2.43 -5.78
N GLN A 173 -20.88 -2.41 -4.46
CA GLN A 173 -19.84 -2.72 -3.47
C GLN A 173 -19.94 -4.14 -2.89
N ARG A 174 -21.04 -4.86 -3.13
CA ARG A 174 -21.28 -6.22 -2.64
C ARG A 174 -20.58 -7.24 -3.54
#